data_AF-A0A970I9P2-F1
#
_entry.id   AF-A0A970I9P2-F1
#
_cell.length_a   1.000
_cell.length_b   1.000
_cell.length_c   1.000
_cell.angle_alpha   90.00
_cell.angle_beta   90.00
_cell.angle_gamma   90.00
#
_symmetry.space_group_name_H-M   'P 1'
#
loop_
_entity.id
_entity.type
_entity.pdbx_description
1 polymer ?
#
loop_
_entity_poly.entity_id
_entity_poly.type
_entity_poly.pdbx_seq_one_letter_code
_entity_poly.pdbx_strand_id
1 'polypeptide(L)'
;MRNKFTILLLLAVFPMGVWAQSPVWRYATMENQLADKIKAQSSQDIQVLETHEGLSAVYLNLNHGLTLENRGSRGPGFIIRKDEISAIESLYKFPSVNKSVLDFTITEDAYVQEALSIVEAERIGDLIILLENYGTRFHDKPQGIQAANDLKEIWQTMANDAGRTDVSVEFYEHNFTDQKSVIFTFPGVEDNNEVAILGAHLDSGDYWNPDNAPGADDNASGVATITEVLYVLLANDFRPLKTVQIMAFAAEEIGLMGAADIAETYMWENKNVLGMMNLDMVNYHGSQDDVFLVSDPNYVSPELNLFVVELLEHYNSSGVHALTYQHSECGYACSDHAAWSDFGFMAVYPFEASEDEYNPYYHSPQDTYANMGNDASHAAKFAKLGLEFIIELAKTSTMGIKEFNAVDLNLTVQNNQLVYRFGNLNSKIHSLDIVDVSARKLIHKENLSNSGSIYIQTLPKGVYVAIFKDVNGKVYTRKFMKK
;
A
#
# COMPACT_ATOMS: atom_id res chain seq x y z
N MET A 1 -53.80 -45.28 -47.64
CA MET A 1 -54.09 -44.85 -46.25
C MET A 1 -52.80 -44.96 -45.44
N ARG A 2 -52.09 -43.86 -45.22
CA ARG A 2 -50.86 -43.79 -44.42
C ARG A 2 -51.02 -42.61 -43.45
N ASN A 3 -51.38 -42.90 -42.19
CA ASN A 3 -51.43 -41.91 -41.12
C ASN A 3 -50.00 -41.63 -40.64
N LYS A 4 -49.56 -40.37 -40.77
CA LYS A 4 -48.37 -39.85 -40.08
C LYS A 4 -48.82 -39.32 -38.72
N PHE A 5 -48.31 -39.90 -37.64
CA PHE A 5 -48.41 -39.34 -36.29
C PHE A 5 -47.32 -38.28 -36.14
N THR A 6 -47.71 -37.04 -35.88
CA THR A 6 -46.81 -35.96 -35.45
C THR A 6 -46.78 -35.98 -33.92
N ILE A 7 -45.64 -36.29 -33.33
CA ILE A 7 -45.41 -36.16 -31.88
C ILE A 7 -45.04 -34.71 -31.61
N LEU A 8 -45.90 -34.02 -30.86
CA LEU A 8 -45.66 -32.67 -30.35
C LEU A 8 -44.87 -32.79 -29.03
N LEU A 9 -43.57 -32.48 -29.05
CA LEU A 9 -42.75 -32.42 -27.85
C LEU A 9 -43.03 -31.08 -27.15
N LEU A 10 -43.75 -31.10 -26.03
CA LEU A 10 -43.85 -29.92 -25.15
C LEU A 10 -42.51 -29.75 -24.43
N LEU A 11 -41.72 -28.77 -24.85
CA LEU A 11 -40.62 -28.22 -24.06
C LEU A 11 -41.22 -27.43 -22.89
N ALA A 12 -41.15 -28.00 -21.69
CA ALA A 12 -41.38 -27.27 -20.46
C ALA A 12 -40.21 -26.30 -20.26
N VAL A 13 -40.45 -25.02 -20.54
CA VAL A 13 -39.54 -23.94 -20.17
C VAL A 13 -39.68 -23.75 -18.66
N PHE A 14 -38.74 -24.30 -17.89
CA PHE A 14 -38.56 -23.90 -16.50
C PHE A 14 -37.98 -22.48 -16.51
N PRO A 15 -38.60 -21.49 -15.84
CA PRO A 15 -37.96 -20.22 -15.65
C PRO A 15 -36.72 -20.47 -14.78
N MET A 16 -35.54 -20.19 -15.32
CA MET A 16 -34.34 -20.03 -14.50
C MET A 16 -34.64 -18.88 -13.54
N GLY A 17 -34.95 -19.21 -12.29
CA GLY A 17 -35.01 -18.24 -11.23
C GLY A 17 -33.61 -17.67 -11.07
N VAL A 18 -33.43 -16.39 -11.39
CA VAL A 18 -32.29 -15.62 -10.92
C VAL A 18 -32.48 -15.54 -9.41
N TRP A 19 -31.73 -16.33 -8.65
CA TRP A 19 -31.67 -16.21 -7.21
C TRP A 19 -30.92 -14.92 -6.91
N ALA A 20 -31.64 -13.83 -6.67
CA ALA A 20 -31.03 -12.64 -6.08
C ALA A 20 -30.47 -13.06 -4.72
N GLN A 21 -29.17 -12.89 -4.51
CA GLN A 21 -28.56 -13.07 -3.20
C GLN A 21 -29.28 -12.16 -2.20
N SER A 22 -29.52 -12.68 -0.99
CA SER A 22 -30.16 -11.87 0.06
C SER A 22 -29.27 -10.67 0.39
N PRO A 23 -29.85 -9.48 0.64
CA PRO A 23 -29.07 -8.29 0.95
C PRO A 23 -28.22 -8.52 2.20
N VAL A 24 -26.92 -8.31 2.08
CA VAL A 24 -25.96 -8.44 3.17
C VAL A 24 -25.77 -7.07 3.78
N TRP A 25 -26.36 -6.84 4.94
CA TRP A 25 -26.23 -5.56 5.63
C TRP A 25 -25.02 -5.53 6.56
N ARG A 26 -24.30 -4.40 6.55
CA ARG A 26 -23.10 -4.17 7.37
C ARG A 26 -23.07 -2.75 7.89
N TYR A 27 -22.46 -2.57 9.06
CA TYR A 27 -22.08 -1.24 9.52
C TYR A 27 -20.80 -0.83 8.80
N ALA A 28 -20.71 0.44 8.42
CA ALA A 28 -19.56 0.96 7.67
C ALA A 28 -19.32 2.43 7.98
N THR A 29 -18.12 2.89 7.67
CA THR A 29 -17.75 4.31 7.64
C THR A 29 -17.34 4.69 6.24
N MET A 30 -17.78 5.86 5.77
CA MET A 30 -17.47 6.38 4.43
C MET A 30 -17.53 7.90 4.41
N GLU A 31 -17.08 8.54 3.32
CA GLU A 31 -17.29 9.97 3.13
C GLU A 31 -18.78 10.32 2.99
N ASN A 32 -19.15 11.49 3.52
CA ASN A 32 -20.51 12.04 3.39
C ASN A 32 -20.98 12.09 1.94
N GLN A 33 -20.08 12.45 1.01
CA GLN A 33 -20.41 12.54 -0.40
C GLN A 33 -20.78 11.18 -0.99
N LEU A 34 -20.07 10.11 -0.60
CA LEU A 34 -20.44 8.76 -1.01
C LEU A 34 -21.79 8.39 -0.42
N ALA A 35 -21.98 8.54 0.90
CA ALA A 35 -23.24 8.22 1.56
C ALA A 35 -24.45 8.92 0.93
N ASP A 36 -24.31 10.22 0.60
CA ASP A 36 -25.34 11.00 -0.09
C ASP A 36 -25.62 10.48 -1.51
N LYS A 37 -24.58 10.09 -2.26
CA LYS A 37 -24.73 9.47 -3.59
C LYS A 37 -25.51 8.14 -3.48
N ILE A 38 -25.13 7.24 -2.56
CA ILE A 38 -25.83 5.97 -2.35
C ILE A 38 -27.30 6.24 -2.02
N LYS A 39 -27.55 7.14 -1.07
CA LYS A 39 -28.90 7.48 -0.61
C LYS A 39 -29.77 8.10 -1.71
N ALA A 40 -29.17 8.88 -2.60
CA ALA A 40 -29.86 9.47 -3.74
C ALA A 40 -30.24 8.43 -4.81
N GLN A 41 -29.41 7.39 -5.01
CA GLN A 41 -29.69 6.31 -5.96
C GLN A 41 -30.65 5.27 -5.40
N SER A 42 -30.47 4.88 -4.13
CA SER A 42 -31.39 4.02 -3.40
C SER A 42 -31.36 4.30 -1.90
N SER A 43 -32.37 5.04 -1.43
CA SER A 43 -32.55 5.30 0.00
C SER A 43 -32.92 4.06 0.83
N GLN A 44 -33.19 2.92 0.18
CA GLN A 44 -33.52 1.66 0.85
C GLN A 44 -32.28 0.81 1.12
N ASP A 45 -31.13 1.15 0.51
CA ASP A 45 -29.89 0.38 0.61
C ASP A 45 -28.85 1.01 1.55
N ILE A 46 -29.20 2.13 2.18
CA ILE A 46 -28.35 2.81 3.15
C ILE A 46 -29.16 3.54 4.21
N GLN A 47 -28.73 3.42 5.45
CA GLN A 47 -29.18 4.23 6.57
C GLN A 47 -27.99 4.99 7.13
N VAL A 48 -28.01 6.32 7.07
CA VAL A 48 -27.03 7.17 7.74
C VAL A 48 -27.38 7.24 9.22
N LEU A 49 -26.44 6.83 10.07
CA LEU A 49 -26.58 6.74 11.52
C LEU A 49 -26.10 8.04 12.17
N GLU A 50 -24.91 8.48 11.79
CA GLU A 50 -24.29 9.71 12.28
C GLU A 50 -23.31 10.28 11.25
N THR A 51 -23.03 11.58 11.33
CA THR A 51 -22.05 12.26 10.48
C THR A 51 -21.17 13.18 11.31
N HIS A 52 -19.86 13.15 11.09
CA HIS A 52 -18.89 14.03 11.74
C HIS A 52 -17.70 14.32 10.82
N GLU A 53 -17.25 15.59 10.78
CA GLU A 53 -16.05 16.04 10.04
C GLU A 53 -15.86 15.47 8.62
N GLY A 54 -16.95 15.34 7.85
CA GLY A 54 -16.90 14.86 6.47
C GLY A 54 -17.11 13.36 6.27
N LEU A 55 -17.22 12.59 7.36
CA LEU A 55 -17.48 11.15 7.37
C LEU A 55 -18.89 10.83 7.89
N SER A 56 -19.45 9.72 7.41
CA SER A 56 -20.74 9.15 7.77
C SER A 56 -20.57 7.74 8.30
N ALA A 57 -21.14 7.47 9.47
CA ALA A 57 -21.40 6.12 9.95
C ALA A 57 -22.72 5.65 9.35
N VAL A 58 -22.73 4.49 8.72
CA VAL A 58 -23.87 3.99 7.96
C VAL A 58 -24.15 2.53 8.26
N TYR A 59 -25.41 2.14 8.08
CA TYR A 59 -25.79 0.75 7.88
C TYR A 59 -26.10 0.58 6.39
N LEU A 60 -25.29 -0.24 5.71
CA LEU A 60 -25.21 -0.33 4.25
C LEU A 60 -25.59 -1.73 3.79
N ASN A 61 -26.37 -1.82 2.71
CA ASN A 61 -26.53 -3.04 1.94
C ASN A 61 -25.29 -3.22 1.04
N LEU A 62 -24.41 -4.14 1.44
CA LEU A 62 -23.08 -4.34 0.85
C LEU A 62 -23.16 -4.63 -0.65
N ASN A 63 -24.12 -5.44 -1.10
CA ASN A 63 -24.27 -5.77 -2.52
C ASN A 63 -24.45 -4.51 -3.39
N HIS A 64 -25.17 -3.49 -2.88
CA HIS A 64 -25.30 -2.23 -3.60
C HIS A 64 -24.06 -1.35 -3.42
N GLY A 65 -23.51 -1.28 -2.20
CA GLY A 65 -22.27 -0.54 -1.92
C GLY A 65 -21.13 -0.90 -2.88
N LEU A 66 -20.96 -2.20 -3.16
CA LEU A 66 -19.97 -2.72 -4.11
C LEU A 66 -20.25 -2.32 -5.56
N THR A 67 -21.51 -2.41 -6.01
CA THR A 67 -21.87 -2.08 -7.42
C THR A 67 -21.84 -0.60 -7.75
N LEU A 68 -21.75 0.27 -6.75
CA LEU A 68 -21.56 1.70 -6.95
C LEU A 68 -20.08 1.92 -7.21
N GLU A 69 -19.69 1.75 -8.47
CA GLU A 69 -18.40 2.19 -9.01
C GLU A 69 -18.10 3.57 -8.42
N ASN A 70 -17.24 3.62 -7.40
CA ASN A 70 -16.95 4.86 -6.71
C ASN A 70 -15.95 5.58 -7.60
N ARG A 71 -16.44 6.22 -8.68
CA ARG A 71 -15.63 6.99 -9.65
C ARG A 71 -14.89 8.20 -9.05
N GLY A 72 -14.69 8.22 -7.73
CA GLY A 72 -13.88 9.17 -6.99
C GLY A 72 -13.03 8.53 -5.88
N SER A 73 -13.01 7.20 -5.71
CA SER A 73 -11.99 6.50 -4.90
C SER A 73 -11.47 5.28 -5.65
N ARG A 74 -10.17 4.99 -5.54
CA ARG A 74 -9.53 3.88 -6.29
C ARG A 74 -9.82 2.47 -5.73
N GLY A 75 -10.56 2.38 -4.63
CA GLY A 75 -11.01 1.12 -4.01
C GLY A 75 -12.43 1.24 -3.44
N PRO A 76 -12.83 0.40 -2.47
CA PRO A 76 -14.20 0.29 -1.99
C PRO A 76 -14.82 1.60 -1.51
N GLY A 77 -14.01 2.51 -0.98
CA GLY A 77 -14.49 3.83 -0.52
C GLY A 77 -15.23 3.80 0.81
N PHE A 78 -15.21 2.66 1.51
CA PHE A 78 -15.77 2.48 2.84
C PHE A 78 -14.97 1.44 3.64
N ILE A 79 -14.99 1.58 4.96
CA ILE A 79 -14.42 0.61 5.90
C ILE A 79 -15.57 -0.09 6.61
N ILE A 80 -15.64 -1.42 6.55
CA ILE A 80 -16.64 -2.17 7.30
C ILE A 80 -16.31 -2.17 8.79
N ARG A 81 -17.35 -2.06 9.60
CA ARG A 81 -17.29 -1.95 11.05
C ARG A 81 -18.02 -3.12 11.68
N LYS A 82 -17.51 -3.57 12.82
CA LYS A 82 -18.03 -4.72 13.56
C LYS A 82 -19.49 -4.52 13.99
N ASP A 83 -19.83 -3.31 14.41
CA ASP A 83 -21.14 -2.95 14.95
C ASP A 83 -21.43 -1.45 14.80
N GLU A 84 -22.63 -1.04 15.21
CA GLU A 84 -23.07 0.36 15.18
C GLU A 84 -22.16 1.29 15.98
N ILE A 85 -21.70 0.81 17.14
CA ILE A 85 -20.89 1.61 18.07
C ILE A 85 -19.54 1.90 17.45
N SER A 86 -18.85 0.87 16.95
CA SER A 86 -17.55 1.04 16.26
C SER A 86 -17.67 1.92 15.02
N ALA A 87 -18.78 1.86 14.27
CA ALA A 87 -19.01 2.77 13.15
C ALA A 87 -19.11 4.24 13.61
N ILE A 88 -19.89 4.51 14.65
CA ILE A 88 -20.04 5.87 15.20
C ILE A 88 -18.72 6.35 15.82
N GLU A 89 -18.05 5.52 16.62
CA GLU A 89 -16.79 5.86 17.28
C GLU A 89 -15.68 6.18 16.27
N SER A 90 -15.63 5.46 15.14
CA SER A 90 -14.63 5.72 14.08
C SER A 90 -14.72 7.12 13.46
N LEU A 91 -15.87 7.80 13.58
CA LEU A 91 -16.02 9.18 13.13
C LEU A 91 -15.17 10.15 13.95
N TYR A 92 -14.81 9.77 15.18
CA TYR A 92 -14.05 10.57 16.13
C TYR A 92 -12.67 9.95 16.28
N LYS A 93 -11.75 10.34 15.37
CA LYS A 93 -10.37 9.84 15.26
C LYS A 93 -9.80 9.36 16.60
N PHE A 94 -9.33 8.11 16.63
CA PHE A 94 -8.63 7.58 17.79
C PHE A 94 -7.41 8.47 18.11
N PRO A 95 -7.10 8.71 19.40
CA PRO A 95 -5.88 9.39 19.76
C PRO A 95 -4.71 8.64 19.13
N SER A 96 -3.84 9.37 18.41
CA SER A 96 -2.64 8.80 17.81
C SER A 96 -1.90 7.96 18.86
N VAL A 97 -1.65 6.68 18.57
CA VAL A 97 -0.84 5.81 19.43
C VAL A 97 0.46 6.57 19.71
N ASN A 98 0.84 6.67 20.99
CA ASN A 98 1.92 7.53 21.48
C ASN A 98 3.18 7.36 20.62
N LYS A 99 3.38 8.28 19.67
CA LYS A 99 4.49 8.22 18.72
C LYS A 99 5.75 8.59 19.48
N SER A 100 6.64 7.63 19.72
CA SER A 100 8.05 8.01 19.76
C SER A 100 8.32 8.73 18.43
N VAL A 101 8.96 9.89 18.48
CA VAL A 101 9.37 10.57 17.25
C VAL A 101 10.40 9.64 16.61
N LEU A 102 9.97 8.80 15.67
CA LEU A 102 10.85 7.94 14.91
C LEU A 102 11.71 8.84 14.03
N ASP A 103 13.00 8.88 14.31
CA ASP A 103 13.98 9.50 13.43
C ASP A 103 14.39 8.44 12.41
N PHE A 104 13.66 8.36 11.29
CA PHE A 104 14.02 7.48 10.20
C PHE A 104 15.36 7.91 9.63
N THR A 105 16.31 6.98 9.55
CA THR A 105 17.65 7.20 8.99
C THR A 105 17.84 6.28 7.78
N ILE A 106 18.80 6.58 6.92
CA ILE A 106 19.19 5.74 5.77
C ILE A 106 20.68 5.45 5.92
N THR A 107 21.05 4.19 6.15
CA THR A 107 22.43 3.78 6.51
C THR A 107 22.80 2.38 6.05
N GLU A 108 21.89 1.63 5.42
CA GLU A 108 22.11 0.23 5.06
C GLU A 108 22.53 0.07 3.59
N ASP A 109 23.24 1.07 3.03
CA ASP A 109 23.58 1.16 1.60
C ASP A 109 24.10 -0.13 0.99
N ALA A 110 25.08 -0.77 1.65
CA ALA A 110 25.70 -1.97 1.13
C ALA A 110 24.71 -3.14 1.06
N TYR A 111 23.90 -3.32 2.10
CA TYR A 111 22.94 -4.41 2.19
C TYR A 111 21.75 -4.19 1.26
N VAL A 112 21.26 -2.95 1.17
CA VAL A 112 20.21 -2.56 0.23
C VAL A 112 20.66 -2.83 -1.20
N GLN A 113 21.82 -2.30 -1.63
CA GLN A 113 22.29 -2.46 -3.01
C GLN A 113 22.51 -3.94 -3.40
N GLU A 114 22.97 -4.77 -2.46
CA GLU A 114 23.04 -6.22 -2.67
C GLU A 114 21.65 -6.82 -2.90
N ALA A 115 20.67 -6.49 -2.04
CA ALA A 115 19.30 -6.95 -2.18
C ALA A 115 18.65 -6.51 -3.50
N LEU A 116 18.81 -5.24 -3.92
CA LEU A 116 18.25 -4.72 -5.17
C LEU A 116 18.77 -5.46 -6.40
N SER A 117 19.98 -6.02 -6.33
CA SER A 117 20.60 -6.77 -7.43
C SER A 117 20.04 -8.17 -7.64
N ILE A 118 19.33 -8.72 -6.65
CA ILE A 118 18.76 -10.08 -6.69
C ILE A 118 17.35 -10.07 -7.31
N VAL A 119 16.67 -8.92 -7.31
CA VAL A 119 15.28 -8.78 -7.79
C VAL A 119 15.15 -9.20 -9.26
N GLU A 120 14.21 -10.09 -9.55
CA GLU A 120 13.90 -10.57 -10.90
C GLU A 120 12.40 -10.41 -11.23
N ALA A 121 12.11 -9.68 -12.31
CA ALA A 121 10.75 -9.49 -12.80
C ALA A 121 10.07 -10.82 -13.20
N GLU A 122 10.82 -11.80 -13.70
CA GLU A 122 10.26 -13.09 -14.14
C GLU A 122 9.56 -13.84 -13.01
N ARG A 123 10.15 -13.87 -11.80
CA ARG A 123 9.52 -14.52 -10.62
C ARG A 123 8.22 -13.83 -10.21
N ILE A 124 8.18 -12.49 -10.31
CA ILE A 124 6.97 -11.72 -10.06
C ILE A 124 5.89 -12.10 -11.10
N GLY A 125 6.25 -12.09 -12.39
CA GLY A 125 5.33 -12.47 -13.48
C GLY A 125 4.76 -13.87 -13.33
N ASP A 126 5.59 -14.85 -12.97
CA ASP A 126 5.16 -16.24 -12.75
C ASP A 126 4.10 -16.35 -11.64
N LEU A 127 4.27 -15.61 -10.54
CA LEU A 127 3.29 -15.61 -9.45
C LEU A 127 2.01 -14.83 -9.81
N ILE A 128 2.11 -13.74 -10.59
CA ILE A 128 0.93 -13.07 -11.14
C ILE A 128 0.11 -14.05 -11.98
N ILE A 129 0.76 -14.79 -12.89
CA ILE A 129 0.10 -15.80 -13.74
C ILE A 129 -0.50 -16.92 -12.88
N LEU A 130 0.18 -17.37 -11.82
CA LEU A 130 -0.39 -18.37 -10.92
C LEU A 130 -1.69 -17.85 -10.26
N LEU A 131 -1.66 -16.63 -9.74
CA LEU A 131 -2.79 -16.02 -9.04
C LEU A 131 -3.95 -15.67 -9.98
N GLU A 132 -3.70 -15.23 -11.21
CA GLU A 132 -4.75 -14.96 -12.19
C GLU A 132 -5.47 -16.23 -12.65
N ASN A 133 -4.75 -17.37 -12.70
CA ASN A 133 -5.28 -18.66 -13.17
C ASN A 133 -6.34 -19.29 -12.25
N TYR A 134 -6.52 -18.76 -11.03
CA TYR A 134 -7.68 -19.08 -10.20
C TYR A 134 -8.99 -18.60 -10.82
N GLY A 135 -8.94 -17.64 -11.75
CA GLY A 135 -10.10 -16.99 -12.39
C GLY A 135 -10.83 -16.00 -11.49
N THR A 136 -10.85 -16.24 -10.18
CA THR A 136 -11.24 -15.30 -9.13
C THR A 136 -10.58 -15.70 -7.83
N ARG A 137 -10.14 -14.73 -7.03
CA ARG A 137 -9.69 -14.90 -5.64
C ARG A 137 -10.65 -14.23 -4.66
N PHE A 138 -11.88 -13.93 -5.08
CA PHE A 138 -12.89 -13.28 -4.24
C PHE A 138 -13.12 -14.05 -2.93
N HIS A 139 -13.28 -13.31 -1.84
CA HIS A 139 -13.09 -13.80 -0.47
C HIS A 139 -14.00 -14.97 -0.06
N ASP A 140 -15.20 -15.09 -0.62
CA ASP A 140 -16.17 -16.16 -0.30
C ASP A 140 -16.14 -17.33 -1.30
N LYS A 141 -15.18 -17.33 -2.24
CA LYS A 141 -15.03 -18.38 -3.25
C LYS A 141 -14.02 -19.43 -2.81
N PRO A 142 -14.25 -20.72 -3.13
CA PRO A 142 -13.26 -21.78 -2.90
C PRO A 142 -11.88 -21.46 -3.49
N GLN A 143 -11.83 -20.77 -4.63
CA GLN A 143 -10.60 -20.34 -5.27
C GLN A 143 -9.82 -19.32 -4.44
N GLY A 144 -10.50 -18.34 -3.83
CA GLY A 144 -9.86 -17.38 -2.92
C GLY A 144 -9.30 -18.05 -1.66
N ILE A 145 -10.00 -19.04 -1.11
CA ILE A 145 -9.51 -19.85 0.01
C ILE A 145 -8.30 -20.69 -0.40
N GLN A 146 -8.34 -21.30 -1.60
CA GLN A 146 -7.23 -22.09 -2.13
C GLN A 146 -6.00 -21.22 -2.39
N ALA A 147 -6.16 -20.02 -2.95
CA ALA A 147 -5.08 -19.07 -3.16
C ALA A 147 -4.32 -18.74 -1.87
N ALA A 148 -5.03 -18.57 -0.74
CA ALA A 148 -4.40 -18.34 0.57
C ALA A 148 -3.62 -19.57 1.06
N ASN A 149 -4.15 -20.77 0.84
CA ASN A 149 -3.46 -22.01 1.19
C ASN A 149 -2.17 -22.20 0.37
N ASP A 150 -2.25 -21.99 -0.94
CA ASP A 150 -1.11 -22.15 -1.84
C ASP A 150 -0.05 -21.08 -1.57
N LEU A 151 -0.44 -19.82 -1.32
CA LEU A 151 0.51 -18.76 -0.97
C LEU A 151 1.28 -19.10 0.32
N LYS A 152 0.59 -19.62 1.34
CA LYS A 152 1.24 -20.09 2.56
C LYS A 152 2.24 -21.21 2.29
N GLU A 153 1.88 -22.18 1.45
CA GLU A 153 2.77 -23.29 1.07
C GLU A 153 4.00 -22.79 0.29
N ILE A 154 3.81 -21.84 -0.63
CA ILE A 154 4.90 -21.18 -1.37
C ILE A 154 5.86 -20.52 -0.40
N TRP A 155 5.37 -19.68 0.51
CA TRP A 155 6.21 -18.96 1.48
C TRP A 155 6.91 -19.91 2.47
N GLN A 156 6.25 -20.99 2.90
CA GLN A 156 6.87 -22.02 3.73
C GLN A 156 7.99 -22.76 2.98
N THR A 157 7.76 -23.07 1.70
CA THR A 157 8.76 -23.72 0.85
C THR A 157 9.97 -22.81 0.65
N MET A 158 9.77 -21.52 0.39
CA MET A 158 10.86 -20.53 0.31
C MET A 158 11.71 -20.50 1.60
N ALA A 159 11.08 -20.47 2.77
CA ALA A 159 11.80 -20.50 4.05
C ALA A 159 12.60 -21.80 4.24
N ASN A 160 12.02 -22.94 3.89
CA ASN A 160 12.68 -24.25 3.98
C ASN A 160 13.87 -24.37 3.02
N ASP A 161 13.71 -23.92 1.78
CA ASP A 161 14.76 -23.94 0.75
C ASP A 161 15.92 -23.00 1.13
N ALA A 162 15.61 -21.87 1.78
CA ALA A 162 16.61 -20.98 2.36
C ALA A 162 17.21 -21.52 3.69
N GLY A 163 16.72 -22.64 4.21
CA GLY A 163 17.20 -23.23 5.47
C GLY A 163 16.90 -22.39 6.72
N ARG A 164 15.88 -21.53 6.67
CA ARG A 164 15.53 -20.60 7.75
C ARG A 164 14.54 -21.25 8.72
N THR A 165 15.01 -21.58 9.92
CA THR A 165 14.18 -22.17 10.99
C THR A 165 13.68 -21.16 12.02
N ASP A 166 14.13 -19.91 11.93
CA ASP A 166 13.79 -18.81 12.83
C ASP A 166 12.55 -18.02 12.38
N VAL A 167 12.15 -18.14 11.12
CA VAL A 167 11.00 -17.45 10.53
C VAL A 167 9.71 -18.27 10.72
N SER A 168 8.55 -17.62 10.61
CA SER A 168 7.24 -18.28 10.66
C SER A 168 6.32 -17.84 9.51
N VAL A 169 5.42 -18.74 9.11
CA VAL A 169 4.32 -18.44 8.17
C VAL A 169 3.01 -18.87 8.79
N GLU A 170 2.15 -17.92 9.07
CA GLU A 170 0.93 -18.10 9.84
C GLU A 170 -0.29 -17.63 9.05
N PHE A 171 -1.44 -18.21 9.39
CA PHE A 171 -2.71 -17.64 8.96
C PHE A 171 -3.22 -16.71 10.04
N TYR A 172 -3.83 -15.61 9.63
CA TYR A 172 -4.77 -14.89 10.46
C TYR A 172 -6.19 -15.28 10.03
N GLU A 173 -6.97 -15.80 10.98
CA GLU A 173 -8.34 -16.25 10.76
C GLU A 173 -9.32 -15.10 10.97
N HIS A 174 -10.28 -14.93 10.07
CA HIS A 174 -11.29 -13.89 10.13
C HIS A 174 -12.66 -14.48 10.49
N ASN A 175 -13.46 -13.75 11.28
CA ASN A 175 -14.79 -14.24 11.68
C ASN A 175 -15.87 -14.01 10.60
N PHE A 176 -15.56 -13.28 9.52
CA PHE A 176 -16.52 -12.86 8.49
C PHE A 176 -16.30 -13.52 7.13
N THR A 177 -15.21 -14.26 6.95
CA THR A 177 -14.86 -14.96 5.71
C THR A 177 -13.99 -16.18 6.03
N ASP A 178 -14.07 -17.21 5.19
CA ASP A 178 -13.21 -18.39 5.27
C ASP A 178 -11.84 -18.17 4.58
N GLN A 179 -11.68 -17.10 3.78
CA GLN A 179 -10.39 -16.71 3.23
C GLN A 179 -9.53 -16.08 4.35
N LYS A 180 -8.30 -16.57 4.47
CA LYS A 180 -7.39 -16.18 5.55
C LYS A 180 -6.38 -15.17 5.02
N SER A 181 -5.98 -14.23 5.86
CA SER A 181 -4.77 -13.47 5.58
C SER A 181 -3.54 -14.35 5.86
N VAL A 182 -2.48 -14.18 5.08
CA VAL A 182 -1.21 -14.92 5.23
C VAL A 182 -0.14 -13.97 5.74
N ILE A 183 0.57 -14.35 6.82
CA ILE A 183 1.59 -13.51 7.44
C ILE A 183 2.89 -14.28 7.50
N PHE A 184 3.93 -13.75 6.85
CA PHE A 184 5.31 -14.19 7.03
C PHE A 184 6.01 -13.30 8.05
N THR A 185 6.66 -13.88 9.05
CA THR A 185 7.38 -13.13 10.08
C THR A 185 8.87 -13.45 10.07
N PHE A 186 9.69 -12.42 9.89
CA PHE A 186 11.09 -12.43 10.30
C PHE A 186 11.17 -11.90 11.73
N PRO A 187 11.59 -12.71 12.72
CA PRO A 187 11.69 -12.22 14.08
C PRO A 187 12.77 -11.15 14.18
N GLY A 188 12.46 -10.05 14.86
CA GLY A 188 13.47 -9.12 15.32
C GLY A 188 14.30 -9.76 16.43
N VAL A 189 15.62 -9.52 16.44
CA VAL A 189 16.46 -9.97 17.56
C VAL A 189 16.34 -9.07 18.80
N GLU A 190 15.77 -7.86 18.66
CA GLU A 190 15.41 -7.00 19.78
C GLU A 190 13.99 -7.31 20.27
N ASP A 191 13.84 -7.51 21.57
CA ASP A 191 12.55 -7.75 22.23
C ASP A 191 11.91 -6.41 22.65
N ASN A 192 11.55 -5.59 21.67
CA ASN A 192 10.98 -4.26 21.89
C ASN A 192 9.54 -4.10 21.33
N ASN A 193 8.95 -5.21 20.85
CA ASN A 193 7.61 -5.26 20.23
C ASN A 193 7.45 -4.33 19.01
N GLU A 194 8.56 -3.93 18.38
CA GLU A 194 8.55 -3.10 17.16
C GLU A 194 8.37 -3.95 15.91
N VAL A 195 7.46 -3.51 15.04
CA VAL A 195 7.09 -4.23 13.81
C VAL A 195 7.12 -3.29 12.60
N ALA A 196 7.83 -3.68 11.54
CA ALA A 196 7.75 -3.10 10.21
C ALA A 196 6.91 -4.01 9.31
N ILE A 197 6.00 -3.43 8.53
CA ILE A 197 5.02 -4.19 7.74
C ILE A 197 5.12 -3.81 6.26
N LEU A 198 5.13 -4.82 5.39
CA LEU A 198 4.87 -4.68 3.96
C LEU A 198 3.65 -5.54 3.63
N GLY A 199 2.66 -4.98 2.95
CA GLY A 199 1.42 -5.71 2.68
C GLY A 199 0.81 -5.46 1.31
N ALA A 200 -0.04 -6.39 0.90
CA ALA A 200 -0.89 -6.35 -0.29
C ALA A 200 -2.15 -7.19 0.00
N HIS A 201 -3.26 -6.98 -0.68
CA HIS A 201 -4.41 -7.88 -0.54
C HIS A 201 -4.37 -9.02 -1.55
N LEU A 202 -4.88 -10.17 -1.12
CA LEU A 202 -4.85 -11.43 -1.85
C LEU A 202 -6.11 -11.64 -2.69
N ASP A 203 -7.24 -11.11 -2.25
CA ASP A 203 -8.49 -11.24 -2.98
C ASP A 203 -8.48 -10.43 -4.29
N SER A 204 -9.53 -10.60 -5.06
CA SER A 204 -9.77 -9.90 -6.31
C SER A 204 -11.26 -9.65 -6.42
N GLY A 205 -11.67 -8.46 -6.85
CA GLY A 205 -13.06 -8.10 -7.05
C GLY A 205 -13.45 -7.97 -8.52
N ASP A 206 -14.70 -8.31 -8.83
CA ASP A 206 -15.48 -7.66 -9.88
C ASP A 206 -16.88 -7.52 -9.31
N TYR A 207 -17.30 -6.29 -9.07
CA TYR A 207 -18.58 -5.99 -8.41
C TYR A 207 -19.80 -6.45 -9.22
N TRP A 208 -19.64 -6.68 -10.52
CA TRP A 208 -20.68 -7.18 -11.41
C TRP A 208 -20.61 -8.69 -11.62
N ASN A 209 -19.40 -9.26 -11.56
CA ASN A 209 -19.17 -10.67 -11.81
C ASN A 209 -18.04 -11.25 -10.93
N PRO A 210 -18.28 -11.46 -9.62
CA PRO A 210 -17.26 -11.94 -8.69
C PRO A 210 -16.75 -13.37 -8.99
N ASP A 211 -17.42 -14.09 -9.90
CA ASP A 211 -16.99 -15.41 -10.38
C ASP A 211 -15.89 -15.34 -11.46
N ASN A 212 -15.56 -14.16 -11.97
CA ASN A 212 -14.60 -13.96 -13.06
C ASN A 212 -13.83 -12.64 -12.89
N ALA A 213 -12.94 -12.62 -11.91
CA ALA A 213 -12.08 -11.50 -11.57
C ALA A 213 -10.63 -12.01 -11.52
N PRO A 214 -9.91 -12.12 -12.65
CA PRO A 214 -8.55 -12.66 -12.63
C PRO A 214 -7.61 -11.80 -11.78
N GLY A 215 -7.85 -10.49 -11.70
CA GLY A 215 -7.19 -9.61 -10.72
C GLY A 215 -5.67 -9.61 -10.83
N ALA A 216 -5.14 -9.60 -12.06
CA ALA A 216 -3.72 -9.75 -12.29
C ALA A 216 -2.91 -8.55 -11.80
N ASP A 217 -3.44 -7.34 -12.02
CA ASP A 217 -2.86 -6.13 -11.43
C ASP A 217 -3.44 -5.86 -10.05
N ASP A 218 -4.74 -6.07 -9.89
CA ASP A 218 -5.52 -5.83 -8.66
C ASP A 218 -5.98 -7.16 -8.02
N ASN A 219 -5.25 -7.72 -7.05
CA ASN A 219 -3.91 -7.29 -6.61
C ASN A 219 -2.90 -8.44 -6.58
N ALA A 220 -2.95 -9.31 -7.61
CA ALA A 220 -1.90 -10.31 -7.78
C ALA A 220 -0.52 -9.66 -7.98
N SER A 221 -0.44 -8.45 -8.57
CA SER A 221 0.81 -7.71 -8.73
C SER A 221 1.45 -7.36 -7.38
N GLY A 222 0.68 -6.85 -6.41
CA GLY A 222 1.16 -6.53 -5.07
C GLY A 222 1.59 -7.78 -4.31
N VAL A 223 0.76 -8.84 -4.34
CA VAL A 223 1.11 -10.13 -3.69
C VAL A 223 2.38 -10.73 -4.28
N ALA A 224 2.54 -10.69 -5.60
CA ALA A 224 3.74 -11.18 -6.25
C ALA A 224 4.97 -10.33 -5.89
N THR A 225 4.79 -9.01 -5.79
CA THR A 225 5.84 -8.06 -5.41
C THR A 225 6.32 -8.28 -3.97
N ILE A 226 5.41 -8.40 -2.99
CA ILE A 226 5.81 -8.67 -1.60
C ILE A 226 6.44 -10.06 -1.45
N THR A 227 6.04 -11.03 -2.30
CA THR A 227 6.64 -12.36 -2.33
C THR A 227 8.06 -12.33 -2.90
N GLU A 228 8.34 -11.48 -3.89
CA GLU A 228 9.69 -11.26 -4.39
C GLU A 228 10.58 -10.56 -3.35
N VAL A 229 10.04 -9.58 -2.60
CA VAL A 229 10.73 -9.00 -1.44
C VAL A 229 11.09 -10.08 -0.44
N LEU A 230 10.14 -10.95 -0.08
CA LEU A 230 10.37 -12.08 0.81
C LEU A 230 11.49 -13.01 0.28
N TYR A 231 11.44 -13.39 -0.99
CA TYR A 231 12.47 -14.23 -1.62
C TYR A 231 13.86 -13.60 -1.50
N VAL A 232 14.00 -12.32 -1.85
CA VAL A 232 15.27 -11.60 -1.79
C VAL A 232 15.81 -11.51 -0.36
N LEU A 233 14.95 -11.22 0.62
CA LEU A 233 15.35 -11.16 2.03
C LEU A 233 15.82 -12.53 2.54
N LEU A 234 15.17 -13.63 2.12
CA LEU A 234 15.62 -14.99 2.44
C LEU A 234 16.96 -15.33 1.77
N ALA A 235 17.10 -15.01 0.48
CA ALA A 235 18.33 -15.24 -0.30
C ALA A 235 19.53 -14.46 0.25
N ASN A 236 19.29 -13.30 0.88
CA ASN A 236 20.31 -12.44 1.46
C ASN A 236 20.49 -12.62 2.98
N ASP A 237 20.08 -13.78 3.55
CA ASP A 237 20.12 -14.14 4.99
C ASP A 237 19.66 -12.99 5.92
N PHE A 238 18.54 -12.34 5.57
CA PHE A 238 18.04 -11.19 6.32
C PHE A 238 17.67 -11.56 7.76
N ARG A 239 18.29 -10.86 8.71
CA ARG A 239 18.06 -10.99 10.16
C ARG A 239 17.86 -9.60 10.74
N PRO A 240 16.60 -9.12 10.79
CA PRO A 240 16.34 -7.76 11.23
C PRO A 240 16.49 -7.62 12.75
N LEU A 241 16.72 -6.40 13.21
CA LEU A 241 16.70 -6.12 14.65
C LEU A 241 15.27 -5.98 15.16
N LYS A 242 14.41 -5.36 14.36
CA LYS A 242 13.00 -5.19 14.64
C LYS A 242 12.20 -6.24 13.87
N THR A 243 11.03 -6.63 14.36
CA THR A 243 10.25 -7.65 13.67
C THR A 243 9.79 -7.13 12.31
N VAL A 244 9.88 -7.96 11.27
CA VAL A 244 9.35 -7.66 9.94
C VAL A 244 8.24 -8.64 9.62
N GLN A 245 7.12 -8.11 9.15
CA GLN A 245 5.98 -8.90 8.71
C GLN A 245 5.62 -8.56 7.26
N ILE A 246 5.55 -9.61 6.43
CA ILE A 246 5.04 -9.54 5.07
C ILE A 246 3.63 -10.13 5.08
N MET A 247 2.64 -9.36 4.65
CA MET A 247 1.22 -9.70 4.81
C MET A 247 0.46 -9.73 3.49
N ALA A 248 -0.27 -10.82 3.24
CA ALA A 248 -1.27 -10.90 2.19
C ALA A 248 -2.66 -10.85 2.84
N PHE A 249 -3.37 -9.73 2.73
CA PHE A 249 -4.65 -9.49 3.40
C PHE A 249 -5.81 -10.17 2.68
N ALA A 250 -6.81 -10.65 3.42
CA ALA A 250 -8.06 -11.13 2.84
C ALA A 250 -9.10 -10.00 2.73
N ALA A 251 -10.02 -10.12 1.78
CA ALA A 251 -11.26 -9.36 1.75
C ALA A 251 -11.08 -7.82 1.77
N GLU A 252 -10.11 -7.28 1.03
CA GLU A 252 -9.98 -5.84 0.79
C GLU A 252 -11.21 -5.33 0.04
N GLU A 253 -11.63 -6.08 -0.99
CA GLU A 253 -12.59 -5.65 -2.00
C GLU A 253 -14.02 -5.45 -1.48
N ILE A 254 -14.24 -5.92 -0.25
CA ILE A 254 -15.52 -5.77 0.46
C ILE A 254 -15.47 -4.76 1.60
N GLY A 255 -14.48 -3.87 1.59
CA GLY A 255 -14.34 -2.74 2.51
C GLY A 255 -13.24 -2.92 3.55
N LEU A 256 -12.03 -3.30 3.10
CA LEU A 256 -10.78 -3.37 3.86
C LEU A 256 -10.82 -4.33 5.04
N MET A 257 -11.65 -5.37 4.97
CA MET A 257 -12.05 -6.11 6.17
C MET A 257 -10.89 -6.88 6.81
N GLY A 258 -10.02 -7.50 6.01
CA GLY A 258 -8.89 -8.28 6.55
C GLY A 258 -7.85 -7.40 7.23
N ALA A 259 -7.42 -6.32 6.58
CA ALA A 259 -6.47 -5.38 7.17
C ALA A 259 -7.05 -4.68 8.41
N ALA A 260 -8.34 -4.30 8.39
CA ALA A 260 -8.99 -3.69 9.54
C ALA A 260 -9.04 -4.62 10.76
N ASP A 261 -9.34 -5.90 10.58
CA ASP A 261 -9.37 -6.89 11.67
C ASP A 261 -7.98 -7.08 12.31
N ILE A 262 -6.93 -7.16 11.48
CA ILE A 262 -5.56 -7.27 11.96
C ILE A 262 -5.12 -5.98 12.67
N ALA A 263 -5.37 -4.82 12.08
CA ALA A 263 -5.01 -3.53 12.66
C ALA A 263 -5.74 -3.28 13.98
N GLU A 264 -7.03 -3.58 14.08
CA GLU A 264 -7.80 -3.49 15.34
C GLU A 264 -7.15 -4.36 16.41
N THR A 265 -6.82 -5.62 16.08
CA THR A 265 -6.14 -6.53 17.02
C THR A 265 -4.78 -5.98 17.45
N TYR A 266 -3.98 -5.45 16.53
CA TYR A 266 -2.67 -4.87 16.84
C TYR A 266 -2.78 -3.65 17.75
N MET A 267 -3.83 -2.84 17.58
CA MET A 267 -4.14 -1.71 18.46
C MET A 267 -4.48 -2.20 19.87
N TRP A 268 -5.33 -3.22 20.00
CA TRP A 268 -5.71 -3.80 21.31
C TRP A 268 -4.54 -4.52 22.01
N GLU A 269 -3.64 -5.14 21.24
CA GLU A 269 -2.41 -5.75 21.74
C GLU A 269 -1.30 -4.72 22.04
N ASN A 270 -1.53 -3.44 21.74
CA ASN A 270 -0.56 -2.35 21.92
C ASN A 270 0.78 -2.67 21.23
N LYS A 271 0.73 -3.20 20.00
CA LYS A 271 1.90 -3.44 19.16
C LYS A 271 2.50 -2.12 18.69
N ASN A 272 3.83 -2.04 18.66
CA ASN A 272 4.53 -0.85 18.19
C ASN A 272 4.82 -0.97 16.68
N VAL A 273 3.82 -0.68 15.85
CA VAL A 273 4.00 -0.69 14.39
C VAL A 273 4.74 0.57 13.96
N LEU A 274 5.96 0.39 13.47
CA LEU A 274 6.85 1.46 13.01
C LEU A 274 6.35 2.09 11.72
N GLY A 275 5.71 1.29 10.87
CA GLY A 275 5.23 1.69 9.57
C GLY A 275 4.74 0.50 8.77
N MET A 276 3.72 0.74 7.95
CA MET A 276 3.17 -0.20 6.99
C MET A 276 3.23 0.40 5.59
N MET A 277 3.83 -0.31 4.64
CA MET A 277 3.74 0.04 3.22
C MET A 277 2.74 -0.90 2.55
N ASN A 278 1.74 -0.31 1.90
CA ASN A 278 0.74 -1.03 1.12
C ASN A 278 1.12 -1.04 -0.36
N LEU A 279 1.17 -2.21 -0.97
CA LEU A 279 1.39 -2.40 -2.40
C LEU A 279 0.10 -2.93 -3.02
N ASP A 280 -0.56 -2.05 -3.76
CA ASP A 280 -1.83 -2.34 -4.42
C ASP A 280 -1.83 -1.69 -5.79
N MET A 281 -2.01 -2.52 -6.83
CA MET A 281 -1.74 -2.23 -8.25
C MET A 281 -0.37 -1.61 -8.48
N VAL A 282 0.62 -2.45 -8.80
CA VAL A 282 2.02 -2.04 -8.91
C VAL A 282 2.67 -2.40 -10.25
N ASN A 283 1.90 -2.87 -11.23
CA ASN A 283 2.49 -3.40 -12.46
C ASN A 283 2.06 -2.72 -13.76
N TYR A 284 0.85 -2.16 -13.83
CA TYR A 284 0.44 -1.45 -15.04
C TYR A 284 1.10 -0.07 -15.13
N HIS A 285 1.99 0.08 -16.10
CA HIS A 285 2.73 1.34 -16.31
C HIS A 285 2.01 2.27 -17.28
N GLY A 286 0.92 2.89 -16.82
CA GLY A 286 0.10 3.79 -17.64
C GLY A 286 0.61 5.24 -17.72
N SER A 287 1.36 5.68 -16.72
CA SER A 287 1.90 7.05 -16.62
C SER A 287 3.35 7.16 -17.08
N GLN A 288 3.85 8.40 -17.21
CA GLN A 288 5.26 8.66 -17.55
C GLN A 288 6.23 8.42 -16.37
N ASP A 289 5.80 8.76 -15.15
CA ASP A 289 6.59 8.57 -13.93
C ASP A 289 6.33 7.19 -13.32
N ASP A 290 7.29 6.67 -12.56
CA ASP A 290 7.26 5.26 -12.14
C ASP A 290 6.40 5.00 -10.90
N VAL A 291 6.46 5.90 -9.91
CA VAL A 291 5.80 5.74 -8.60
C VAL A 291 4.96 6.96 -8.26
N PHE A 292 3.70 6.76 -7.91
CA PHE A 292 2.81 7.82 -7.44
C PHE A 292 2.56 7.63 -5.95
N LEU A 293 3.20 8.46 -5.12
CA LEU A 293 2.99 8.44 -3.68
C LEU A 293 1.63 9.07 -3.36
N VAL A 294 0.70 8.25 -2.85
CA VAL A 294 -0.59 8.73 -2.35
C VAL A 294 -0.37 9.66 -1.18
N SER A 295 -1.11 10.77 -1.17
CA SER A 295 -0.81 11.90 -0.30
C SER A 295 -2.01 12.42 0.50
N ASP A 296 -3.04 11.57 0.65
CA ASP A 296 -4.26 11.86 1.39
C ASP A 296 -3.95 12.12 2.88
N PRO A 297 -4.13 13.37 3.38
CA PRO A 297 -3.59 13.80 4.68
C PRO A 297 -4.23 13.12 5.90
N ASN A 298 -5.34 12.42 5.70
CA ASN A 298 -6.05 11.69 6.75
C ASN A 298 -5.71 10.19 6.78
N TYR A 299 -5.14 9.64 5.70
CA TYR A 299 -4.96 8.19 5.53
C TYR A 299 -3.53 7.79 5.20
N VAL A 300 -2.64 8.76 4.95
CA VAL A 300 -1.20 8.54 4.78
C VAL A 300 -0.44 9.27 5.87
N SER A 301 0.58 8.60 6.43
CA SER A 301 1.42 9.18 7.47
C SER A 301 2.47 10.14 6.90
N PRO A 302 2.39 11.44 7.25
CA PRO A 302 3.34 12.47 6.80
C PRO A 302 4.80 12.09 6.99
N GLU A 303 5.16 11.57 8.16
CA GLU A 303 6.53 11.26 8.52
C GLU A 303 7.08 10.05 7.75
N LEU A 304 6.23 9.04 7.53
CA LEU A 304 6.59 7.83 6.82
C LEU A 304 6.67 8.08 5.31
N ASN A 305 5.78 8.91 4.77
CA ASN A 305 5.82 9.29 3.36
C ASN A 305 7.07 10.12 3.02
N LEU A 306 7.49 11.02 3.91
CA LEU A 306 8.78 11.70 3.79
C LEU A 306 9.97 10.74 3.81
N PHE A 307 9.89 9.68 4.61
CA PHE A 307 10.94 8.66 4.63
C PHE A 307 11.00 7.92 3.29
N VAL A 308 9.86 7.58 2.68
CA VAL A 308 9.83 6.99 1.33
C VAL A 308 10.46 7.92 0.28
N VAL A 309 10.24 9.24 0.36
CA VAL A 309 10.94 10.21 -0.51
C VAL A 309 12.44 10.19 -0.29
N GLU A 310 12.89 10.14 0.97
CA GLU A 310 14.31 10.07 1.28
C GLU A 310 14.94 8.79 0.69
N LEU A 311 14.24 7.66 0.71
CA LEU A 311 14.67 6.41 0.05
C LEU A 311 14.76 6.58 -1.48
N LEU A 312 13.71 7.11 -2.12
CA LEU A 312 13.69 7.37 -3.56
C LEU A 312 14.83 8.30 -4.00
N GLU A 313 15.08 9.37 -3.26
CA GLU A 313 16.18 10.29 -3.57
C GLU A 313 17.56 9.68 -3.32
N HIS A 314 17.71 8.83 -2.31
CA HIS A 314 19.00 8.24 -1.94
C HIS A 314 19.37 7.05 -2.82
N TYR A 315 18.45 6.10 -3.01
CA TYR A 315 18.71 4.85 -3.74
C TYR A 315 18.32 4.91 -5.22
N ASN A 316 17.36 5.76 -5.59
CA ASN A 316 16.71 5.71 -6.90
C ASN A 316 16.89 6.98 -7.75
N SER A 317 17.64 7.98 -7.27
CA SER A 317 17.85 9.22 -8.04
C SER A 317 18.75 9.05 -9.26
N SER A 318 19.53 7.97 -9.34
CA SER A 318 20.41 7.65 -10.46
C SER A 318 20.82 6.17 -10.46
N GLY A 319 21.50 5.72 -11.51
CA GLY A 319 22.04 4.37 -11.60
C GLY A 319 21.06 3.35 -12.21
N VAL A 320 21.35 2.06 -12.01
CA VAL A 320 20.60 0.95 -12.61
C VAL A 320 19.25 0.69 -11.94
N HIS A 321 19.02 1.31 -10.78
CA HIS A 321 17.77 1.25 -10.01
C HIS A 321 17.05 2.61 -10.04
N ALA A 322 17.32 3.47 -11.02
CA ALA A 322 16.71 4.79 -11.04
C ALA A 322 15.18 4.71 -11.18
N LEU A 323 14.47 5.49 -10.36
CA LEU A 323 13.01 5.63 -10.36
C LEU A 323 12.64 7.12 -10.38
N THR A 324 11.58 7.42 -11.09
CA THR A 324 10.88 8.70 -11.05
C THR A 324 9.65 8.58 -10.16
N TYR A 325 9.24 9.68 -9.54
CA TYR A 325 8.06 9.67 -8.69
C TYR A 325 7.28 10.99 -8.76
N GLN A 326 5.98 10.87 -8.56
CA GLN A 326 5.01 11.96 -8.43
C GLN A 326 4.06 11.69 -7.26
N HIS A 327 3.03 12.54 -7.15
CA HIS A 327 1.98 12.40 -6.14
C HIS A 327 0.65 12.12 -6.79
N SER A 328 -0.17 11.40 -6.05
CA SER A 328 -1.57 11.23 -6.37
C SER A 328 -2.43 11.42 -5.12
N GLU A 329 -3.72 11.56 -5.37
CA GLU A 329 -4.78 11.44 -4.38
C GLU A 329 -5.60 10.21 -4.75
N CYS A 330 -6.10 9.53 -3.72
CA CYS A 330 -6.81 8.27 -3.85
C CYS A 330 -8.20 8.34 -3.24
N GLY A 331 -8.40 9.23 -2.26
CA GLY A 331 -9.65 9.43 -1.55
C GLY A 331 -9.77 8.54 -0.31
N TYR A 332 -10.96 8.54 0.29
CA TYR A 332 -11.23 7.75 1.50
C TYR A 332 -11.21 6.25 1.23
N ALA A 333 -10.59 5.49 2.15
CA ALA A 333 -10.62 4.02 2.19
C ALA A 333 -10.43 3.36 0.82
N CYS A 334 -9.35 3.74 0.14
CA CYS A 334 -9.09 3.26 -1.20
C CYS A 334 -8.18 2.02 -1.26
N SER A 335 -7.54 1.63 -0.16
CA SER A 335 -6.85 0.33 0.02
C SER A 335 -6.46 0.13 1.49
N ASP A 336 -5.86 -1.00 1.84
CA ASP A 336 -5.60 -1.46 3.22
C ASP A 336 -4.79 -0.48 4.10
N HIS A 337 -3.92 0.36 3.53
CA HIS A 337 -3.21 1.41 4.28
C HIS A 337 -4.17 2.30 5.09
N ALA A 338 -5.38 2.54 4.55
CA ALA A 338 -6.38 3.36 5.21
C ALA A 338 -6.89 2.70 6.50
N ALA A 339 -7.03 1.37 6.52
CA ALA A 339 -7.42 0.63 7.72
C ALA A 339 -6.35 0.73 8.82
N TRP A 340 -5.07 0.62 8.47
CA TRP A 340 -3.96 0.82 9.42
C TRP A 340 -3.94 2.25 9.98
N SER A 341 -4.08 3.25 9.11
CA SER A 341 -4.16 4.66 9.52
C SER A 341 -5.39 4.96 10.40
N ASP A 342 -6.53 4.31 10.15
CA ASP A 342 -7.77 4.46 10.91
C ASP A 342 -7.61 4.01 12.37
N PHE A 343 -6.81 2.97 12.62
CA PHE A 343 -6.43 2.52 13.96
C PHE A 343 -5.17 3.22 14.54
N GLY A 344 -4.73 4.31 13.91
CA GLY A 344 -3.68 5.19 14.42
C GLY A 344 -2.25 4.74 14.13
N PHE A 345 -2.05 3.71 13.29
CA PHE A 345 -0.72 3.29 12.85
C PHE A 345 -0.21 4.14 11.70
N MET A 346 1.12 4.09 11.48
CA MET A 346 1.70 4.77 10.33
C MET A 346 1.62 3.91 9.08
N ALA A 347 1.01 4.43 8.02
CA ALA A 347 0.92 3.74 6.73
C ALA A 347 1.25 4.67 5.54
N VAL A 348 1.77 4.08 4.47
CA VAL A 348 2.07 4.72 3.17
C VAL A 348 1.59 3.84 2.03
N TYR A 349 1.28 4.47 0.90
CA TYR A 349 0.75 3.80 -0.28
C TYR A 349 1.40 4.35 -1.56
N PRO A 350 2.53 3.76 -2.00
CA PRO A 350 3.04 3.97 -3.36
C PRO A 350 2.16 3.22 -4.37
N PHE A 351 1.85 3.87 -5.49
CA PHE A 351 0.92 3.36 -6.50
C PHE A 351 1.54 3.47 -7.91
N GLU A 352 1.04 2.67 -8.86
CA GLU A 352 1.63 2.52 -10.20
C GLU A 352 1.52 3.73 -11.13
N ALA A 353 0.48 4.57 -10.98
CA ALA A 353 0.12 5.58 -11.98
C ALA A 353 -0.63 6.81 -11.41
N SER A 354 -0.77 7.82 -12.25
CA SER A 354 -1.52 9.04 -11.95
C SER A 354 -3.03 8.79 -11.97
N GLU A 355 -3.81 9.77 -11.50
CA GLU A 355 -5.27 9.72 -11.62
C GLU A 355 -5.68 9.66 -13.10
N ASP A 356 -6.66 8.82 -13.43
CA ASP A 356 -7.14 8.53 -14.80
C ASP A 356 -6.17 7.79 -15.74
N GLU A 357 -4.96 7.44 -15.30
CA GLU A 357 -3.97 6.71 -16.10
C GLU A 357 -3.60 5.32 -15.54
N TYR A 358 -4.15 4.94 -14.40
CA TYR A 358 -4.01 3.57 -13.85
C TYR A 358 -4.77 2.54 -14.68
N ASN A 359 -4.53 1.25 -14.40
CA ASN A 359 -5.07 0.15 -15.18
C ASN A 359 -6.59 0.28 -15.45
N PRO A 360 -7.02 0.48 -16.71
CA PRO A 360 -8.43 0.66 -17.04
C PRO A 360 -9.23 -0.66 -17.02
N TYR A 361 -8.57 -1.79 -16.75
CA TYR A 361 -9.18 -3.11 -16.71
C TYR A 361 -9.44 -3.61 -15.29
N TYR A 362 -8.98 -2.92 -14.24
CA TYR A 362 -9.22 -3.32 -12.86
C TYR A 362 -10.72 -3.54 -12.58
N HIS A 363 -11.03 -4.43 -11.64
CA HIS A 363 -12.40 -4.90 -11.33
C HIS A 363 -13.17 -5.45 -12.53
N SER A 364 -12.48 -6.08 -13.48
CA SER A 364 -13.10 -6.70 -14.63
C SER A 364 -12.41 -8.00 -15.05
N PRO A 365 -13.05 -8.83 -15.90
CA PRO A 365 -12.41 -10.01 -16.45
C PRO A 365 -11.24 -9.73 -17.40
N GLN A 366 -10.97 -8.45 -17.69
CA GLN A 366 -9.86 -8.02 -18.53
C GLN A 366 -8.61 -7.68 -17.69
N ASP A 367 -8.69 -7.61 -16.36
CA ASP A 367 -7.50 -7.44 -15.54
C ASP A 367 -6.64 -8.70 -15.56
N THR A 368 -5.72 -8.76 -16.51
CA THR A 368 -4.93 -9.95 -16.88
C THR A 368 -3.49 -9.56 -17.13
N TYR A 369 -2.55 -10.47 -16.86
CA TYR A 369 -1.12 -10.24 -17.08
C TYR A 369 -0.81 -9.86 -18.53
N ALA A 370 -1.57 -10.42 -19.46
CA ALA A 370 -1.49 -10.09 -20.87
C ALA A 370 -1.83 -8.62 -21.18
N ASN A 371 -2.82 -8.05 -20.49
CA ASN A 371 -3.23 -6.65 -20.68
C ASN A 371 -2.29 -5.65 -19.98
N MET A 372 -1.42 -6.12 -19.08
CA MET A 372 -0.27 -5.37 -18.56
C MET A 372 0.98 -5.48 -19.46
N GLY A 373 0.89 -6.19 -20.59
CA GLY A 373 1.99 -6.35 -21.54
C GLY A 373 2.83 -7.61 -21.37
N ASN A 374 2.43 -8.55 -20.51
CA ASN A 374 3.21 -9.74 -20.13
C ASN A 374 4.62 -9.39 -19.61
N ASP A 375 4.69 -8.31 -18.84
CA ASP A 375 5.93 -7.83 -18.26
C ASP A 375 5.67 -7.45 -16.80
N ALA A 376 6.59 -7.86 -15.91
CA ALA A 376 6.56 -7.52 -14.49
C ALA A 376 7.69 -6.56 -14.09
N SER A 377 8.34 -5.91 -15.08
CA SER A 377 9.44 -4.97 -14.86
C SER A 377 9.02 -3.74 -14.06
N HIS A 378 7.74 -3.34 -14.12
CA HIS A 378 7.22 -2.24 -13.31
C HIS A 378 7.06 -2.68 -11.85
N ALA A 379 6.40 -3.81 -11.59
CA ALA A 379 6.33 -4.41 -10.25
C ALA A 379 7.71 -4.66 -9.62
N ALA A 380 8.72 -5.03 -10.42
CA ALA A 380 10.10 -5.16 -9.94
C ALA A 380 10.70 -3.86 -9.39
N LYS A 381 10.22 -2.68 -9.81
CA LYS A 381 10.59 -1.38 -9.22
C LYS A 381 9.97 -1.22 -7.82
N PHE A 382 8.72 -1.64 -7.64
CA PHE A 382 8.06 -1.64 -6.33
C PHE A 382 8.64 -2.67 -5.38
N ALA A 383 9.11 -3.82 -5.87
CA ALA A 383 9.88 -4.78 -5.06
C ALA A 383 11.15 -4.15 -4.49
N LYS A 384 11.87 -3.39 -5.33
CA LYS A 384 13.07 -2.63 -4.91
C LYS A 384 12.74 -1.58 -3.85
N LEU A 385 11.70 -0.78 -4.06
CA LEU A 385 11.24 0.19 -3.06
C LEU A 385 10.80 -0.48 -1.74
N GLY A 386 10.11 -1.62 -1.82
CA GLY A 386 9.71 -2.42 -0.66
C GLY A 386 10.92 -2.96 0.13
N LEU A 387 11.98 -3.40 -0.55
CA LEU A 387 13.24 -3.81 0.06
C LEU A 387 13.93 -2.65 0.78
N GLU A 388 14.07 -1.51 0.11
CA GLU A 388 14.63 -0.28 0.71
C GLU A 388 13.88 0.10 1.99
N PHE A 389 12.55 0.09 1.92
CA PHE A 389 11.68 0.42 3.04
C PHE A 389 11.87 -0.55 4.21
N ILE A 390 11.76 -1.85 3.98
CA ILE A 390 11.82 -2.87 5.04
C ILE A 390 13.21 -2.94 5.68
N ILE A 391 14.27 -2.93 4.87
CA ILE A 391 15.65 -3.01 5.37
C ILE A 391 15.94 -1.80 6.26
N GLU A 392 15.64 -0.59 5.77
CA GLU A 392 15.97 0.64 6.49
C GLU A 392 15.06 0.87 7.71
N LEU A 393 13.82 0.41 7.67
CA LEU A 393 12.88 0.55 8.80
C LEU A 393 13.18 -0.46 9.93
N ALA A 394 13.69 -1.65 9.59
CA ALA A 394 13.91 -2.74 10.55
C ALA A 394 15.33 -2.78 11.18
N LYS A 395 16.15 -1.77 10.92
CA LYS A 395 17.57 -1.70 11.33
C LYS A 395 17.82 -1.16 12.75
N THR A 396 19.11 -1.02 13.05
CA THR A 396 19.71 -0.68 14.36
C THR A 396 19.36 0.70 14.92
N SER A 397 19.41 0.79 16.26
CA SER A 397 19.88 1.98 16.96
C SER A 397 21.41 1.93 17.08
N THR A 398 22.12 2.29 16.01
CA THR A 398 23.58 2.55 15.96
C THR A 398 24.47 1.74 16.93
N MET A 399 25.01 0.61 16.47
CA MET A 399 26.27 0.08 17.00
C MET A 399 27.26 -0.24 15.89
N GLY A 400 28.18 0.69 15.65
CA GLY A 400 29.58 0.28 15.54
C GLY A 400 30.26 0.25 14.19
N ILE A 401 29.91 1.13 13.25
CA ILE A 401 30.94 1.78 12.44
C ILE A 401 30.67 3.28 12.54
N LYS A 402 31.66 4.04 13.01
CA LYS A 402 31.66 5.49 12.77
C LYS A 402 31.71 5.64 11.26
N GLU A 403 30.56 5.81 10.63
CA GLU A 403 30.49 6.38 9.29
C GLU A 403 31.36 7.64 9.31
N PHE A 404 32.32 7.67 8.40
CA PHE A 404 33.09 8.87 8.15
C PHE A 404 32.12 9.92 7.62
N ASN A 405 31.55 10.69 8.54
CA ASN A 405 30.77 11.91 8.36
C ASN A 405 30.15 12.00 6.96
N ALA A 406 28.92 11.47 6.85
CA ALA A 406 27.92 12.07 5.98
C ALA A 406 28.09 13.59 6.05
N VAL A 407 28.24 14.19 4.88
CA VAL A 407 28.51 15.62 4.68
C VAL A 407 27.80 16.48 5.73
N ASP A 408 28.55 17.34 6.43
CA ASP A 408 28.03 18.26 7.46
C ASP A 408 27.12 19.33 6.82
N LEU A 409 25.88 18.95 6.49
CA LEU A 409 24.82 19.82 6.00
C LEU A 409 24.12 20.43 7.20
N ASN A 410 24.45 21.66 7.57
CA ASN A 410 23.75 22.39 8.62
C ASN A 410 22.54 23.13 8.02
N LEU A 411 21.33 22.85 8.50
CA LEU A 411 20.07 23.40 7.99
C LEU A 411 19.28 24.05 9.14
N THR A 412 18.94 25.33 9.00
CA THR A 412 18.19 26.09 10.01
C THR A 412 17.11 26.95 9.38
N VAL A 413 15.99 27.13 10.08
CA VAL A 413 14.93 28.06 9.67
C VAL A 413 15.00 29.31 10.54
N GLN A 414 15.24 30.47 9.93
CA GLN A 414 15.30 31.77 10.61
C GLN A 414 14.64 32.85 9.76
N ASN A 415 13.79 33.68 10.35
CA ASN A 415 13.15 34.83 9.67
C ASN A 415 12.49 34.47 8.31
N ASN A 416 11.74 33.37 8.25
CA ASN A 416 11.14 32.83 7.02
C ASN A 416 12.16 32.52 5.89
N GLN A 417 13.40 32.22 6.26
CA GLN A 417 14.42 31.70 5.36
C GLN A 417 14.91 30.33 5.85
N LEU A 418 15.08 29.42 4.90
CA LEU A 418 15.83 28.19 5.07
C LEU A 418 17.30 28.49 4.78
N VAL A 419 18.13 28.50 5.83
CA VAL A 419 19.58 28.74 5.75
C VAL A 419 20.29 27.40 5.76
N TYR A 420 21.14 27.17 4.76
CA TYR A 420 21.87 25.91 4.60
C TYR A 420 23.37 26.15 4.45
N ARG A 421 24.19 25.21 4.94
CA ARG A 421 25.64 25.21 4.79
C ARG A 421 26.18 23.80 4.75
N PHE A 422 26.94 23.48 3.72
CA PHE A 422 27.67 22.22 3.59
C PHE A 422 29.14 22.41 4.04
N GLY A 423 29.59 21.61 5.01
CA GLY A 423 30.92 21.71 5.59
C GLY A 423 32.03 21.10 4.72
N ASN A 424 31.95 19.79 4.43
CA ASN A 424 32.98 19.02 3.72
C ASN A 424 32.44 18.43 2.41
N LEU A 425 32.01 19.29 1.48
CA LEU A 425 31.51 18.86 0.18
C LEU A 425 32.62 18.92 -0.88
N ASN A 426 32.91 17.79 -1.54
CA ASN A 426 33.89 17.71 -2.64
C ASN A 426 33.31 18.13 -4.01
N SER A 427 32.04 18.50 -4.05
CA SER A 427 31.30 18.93 -5.23
C SER A 427 30.60 20.26 -4.98
N LYS A 428 29.98 20.83 -6.01
CA LYS A 428 29.18 22.05 -5.90
C LYS A 428 27.70 21.69 -5.92
N ILE A 429 26.94 22.14 -4.93
CA ILE A 429 25.47 22.08 -4.97
C ILE A 429 24.97 22.94 -6.13
N HIS A 430 24.11 22.37 -6.97
CA HIS A 430 23.52 23.07 -8.10
C HIS A 430 22.05 23.37 -7.86
N SER A 431 21.27 22.45 -7.29
CA SER A 431 19.83 22.64 -7.10
C SER A 431 19.33 22.30 -5.69
N LEU A 432 18.16 22.83 -5.38
CA LEU A 432 17.37 22.53 -4.19
C LEU A 432 15.91 22.37 -4.62
N ASP A 433 15.32 21.25 -4.20
CA ASP A 433 13.89 21.06 -4.10
C ASP A 433 13.45 21.10 -2.63
N ILE A 434 12.32 21.74 -2.34
CA ILE A 434 11.64 21.61 -1.04
C ILE A 434 10.33 20.90 -1.30
N VAL A 435 10.15 19.76 -0.65
CA VAL A 435 8.94 18.96 -0.71
C VAL A 435 8.19 19.01 0.63
N ASP A 436 6.86 18.97 0.57
CA ASP A 436 6.02 18.81 1.78
C ASP A 436 5.93 17.34 2.22
N VAL A 437 5.19 17.09 3.29
CA VAL A 437 4.98 15.74 3.84
C VAL A 437 4.19 14.80 2.93
N SER A 438 3.41 15.40 2.04
CA SER A 438 2.73 14.74 0.93
C SER A 438 3.69 14.52 -0.23
N ALA A 439 4.99 14.77 -0.03
CA ALA A 439 6.08 14.66 -0.97
C ALA A 439 6.02 15.63 -2.17
N ARG A 440 5.02 16.51 -2.23
CA ARG A 440 4.84 17.47 -3.32
C ARG A 440 5.94 18.52 -3.32
N LYS A 441 6.55 18.72 -4.48
CA LYS A 441 7.55 19.77 -4.72
C LYS A 441 6.92 21.16 -4.67
N LEU A 442 7.27 21.94 -3.65
CA LEU A 442 6.74 23.28 -3.42
C LEU A 442 7.68 24.40 -3.87
N ILE A 443 8.99 24.18 -3.77
CA ILE A 443 10.01 25.16 -4.18
C ILE A 443 11.10 24.42 -4.94
N HIS A 444 11.48 24.98 -6.09
CA HIS A 444 12.66 24.58 -6.86
C HIS A 444 13.61 25.76 -7.04
N LYS A 445 14.91 25.51 -6.89
CA LYS A 445 16.00 26.47 -7.14
C LYS A 445 17.18 25.80 -7.80
N GLU A 446 17.84 26.54 -8.69
CA GLU A 446 19.07 26.14 -9.36
C GLU A 446 20.20 27.16 -9.13
N ASN A 447 21.39 26.85 -9.65
CA ASN A 447 22.59 27.68 -9.59
C ASN A 447 23.00 28.06 -8.15
N LEU A 448 22.80 27.11 -7.23
CA LEU A 448 23.13 27.28 -5.83
C LEU A 448 24.64 27.30 -5.57
N SER A 449 24.99 27.65 -4.34
CA SER A 449 26.35 27.52 -3.79
C SER A 449 26.31 26.54 -2.62
N ASN A 450 27.46 26.12 -2.10
CA ASN A 450 27.51 25.18 -0.96
C ASN A 450 27.01 25.78 0.37
N SER A 451 26.58 27.05 0.36
CA SER A 451 25.88 27.69 1.46
C SER A 451 24.99 28.81 0.92
N GLY A 452 23.85 29.06 1.55
CA GLY A 452 22.95 30.13 1.15
C GLY A 452 21.70 30.21 2.00
N SER A 453 20.76 31.05 1.59
CA SER A 453 19.43 31.10 2.18
C SER A 453 18.33 31.19 1.12
N ILE A 454 17.22 30.51 1.38
CA ILE A 454 16.05 30.44 0.50
C ILE A 454 14.85 30.99 1.26
N TYR A 455 14.12 31.94 0.65
CA TYR A 455 12.88 32.43 1.23
C TYR A 455 11.81 31.33 1.18
N ILE A 456 11.24 31.01 2.35
CA ILE A 456 10.19 30.00 2.51
C ILE A 456 8.87 30.63 3.00
N GLN A 457 8.69 31.94 2.84
CA GLN A 457 7.51 32.65 3.36
C GLN A 457 6.19 32.08 2.85
N THR A 458 6.18 31.55 1.63
CA THR A 458 5.02 30.98 0.95
C THR A 458 4.61 29.61 1.48
N LEU A 459 5.51 28.89 2.15
CA LEU A 459 5.22 27.58 2.72
C LEU A 459 4.25 27.71 3.92
N PRO A 460 3.23 26.87 4.07
CA PRO A 460 2.48 26.78 5.32
C PRO A 460 3.36 26.39 6.53
N LYS A 461 2.84 26.49 7.75
CA LYS A 461 3.50 25.87 8.91
C LYS A 461 3.46 24.36 8.73
N GLY A 462 4.58 23.67 8.96
CA GLY A 462 4.66 22.24 8.71
C GLY A 462 6.09 21.70 8.68
N VAL A 463 6.19 20.41 8.40
CA VAL A 463 7.45 19.68 8.19
C VAL A 463 7.70 19.56 6.68
N TYR A 464 8.96 19.65 6.29
CA TYR A 464 9.41 19.62 4.88
C TYR A 464 10.73 18.88 4.78
N VAL A 465 11.03 18.35 3.60
CA VAL A 465 12.37 17.84 3.26
C VAL A 465 13.03 18.77 2.25
N ALA A 466 14.26 19.19 2.54
CA ALA A 466 15.12 19.90 1.60
C ALA A 466 15.99 18.86 0.87
N ILE A 467 15.85 18.79 -0.45
CA ILE A 467 16.55 17.86 -1.34
C ILE A 467 17.55 18.68 -2.16
N PHE A 468 18.84 18.59 -1.84
CA PHE A 468 19.91 19.25 -2.57
C PHE A 468 20.56 18.29 -3.56
N LYS A 469 20.86 18.74 -4.77
CA LYS A 469 21.62 17.95 -5.75
C LYS A 469 22.91 18.67 -6.14
N ASP A 470 24.01 17.95 -6.20
CA ASP A 470 25.27 18.48 -6.70
C ASP A 470 25.40 18.39 -8.23
N VAL A 471 26.44 19.02 -8.78
CA VAL A 471 26.73 19.00 -10.23
C VAL A 471 27.02 17.61 -10.80
N ASN A 472 27.30 16.61 -9.95
CA ASN A 472 27.52 15.23 -10.34
C ASN A 472 26.26 14.37 -10.17
N GLY A 473 25.13 14.97 -9.77
CA GLY A 473 23.86 14.28 -9.53
C GLY A 473 23.74 13.65 -8.13
N LYS A 474 24.72 13.80 -7.24
CA LYS A 474 24.62 13.27 -5.88
C LYS A 474 23.60 14.07 -5.07
N VAL A 475 22.69 13.34 -4.42
CA VAL A 475 21.59 13.92 -3.64
C VAL A 475 21.93 13.97 -2.15
N TYR A 476 21.46 15.02 -1.48
CA TYR A 476 21.56 15.24 -0.04
C TYR A 476 20.22 15.73 0.50
N THR A 477 19.63 15.00 1.44
CA THR A 477 18.33 15.34 2.03
C THR A 477 18.47 15.81 3.48
N ARG A 478 17.60 16.72 3.93
CA ARG A 478 17.45 17.06 5.35
C ARG A 478 16.06 17.60 5.68
N LYS A 479 15.42 17.02 6.70
CA LYS A 479 14.15 17.49 7.28
C LYS A 479 14.29 18.85 7.97
N PHE A 480 13.29 19.71 7.83
CA PHE A 480 13.17 20.95 8.60
C PHE A 480 11.69 21.28 8.89
N MET A 481 11.48 22.14 9.91
CA MET A 481 10.15 22.58 10.31
C MET A 481 10.01 24.09 10.14
N LYS A 482 8.92 24.52 9.49
CA LYS A 482 8.49 25.92 9.47
C LYS A 482 7.47 26.18 10.59
N LYS A 483 7.83 27.04 11.53
CA LYS A 483 7.04 27.36 12.74
C LYS A 483 6.06 28.51 12.57
#